data_AF-A0A831M1M1-F1
#
_entry.id   AF-A0A831M1M1-F1
#
_cell.length_a   1.000
_cell.length_b   1.000
_cell.length_c   1.000
_cell.angle_alpha   90.00
_cell.angle_beta   90.00
_cell.angle_gamma   90.00
#
_symmetry.space_group_name_H-M   'P 1'
#
loop_
_entity.id
_entity.type
_entity.pdbx_description
1 polymer ?
#
loop_
_entity_poly.entity_id
_entity_poly.type
_entity_poly.pdbx_seq_one_letter_code
_entity_poly.pdbx_strand_id
1 'polypeptide(L)'
;SRLKKRYNVDVELKAPKIPYRETIRGSADVHGRHKKQTGGHGQFGDCRIRMSPLQRGEKFKFVNSIFGGSIPRQFIPAVEKGIVEAAEKGYLAGFPVVDFQVDLYDGSYHDVDSNEMSFKMAGRKAFKLAMEQAKPALLEPIMNVEVVAPNEYAGDLMGDFNGRRGRVGGMDTKGNMQVIRAQVPMAEMLTYANDLISMTQGRASYTMEFDHYDFVPQVLADKIISAARAAGVGKEEEEE
;
A
#
# COMPACT_ATOMS: atom_id res chain seq x y z
N SER A 1 -25.40 -19.84 -8.86
CA SER A 1 -25.31 -18.62 -9.69
C SER A 1 -26.26 -18.70 -10.88
N ARG A 2 -26.86 -17.56 -11.32
CA ARG A 2 -27.67 -17.48 -12.56
C ARG A 2 -26.87 -17.94 -13.78
N LEU A 3 -25.54 -17.78 -13.77
CA LEU A 3 -24.63 -18.21 -14.85
C LEU A 3 -24.65 -19.72 -15.07
N LYS A 4 -24.46 -20.52 -14.01
CA LYS A 4 -24.51 -21.98 -14.09
C LYS A 4 -25.89 -22.50 -14.51
N LYS A 5 -26.97 -21.94 -13.95
CA LYS A 5 -28.34 -22.41 -14.25
C LYS A 5 -28.83 -22.06 -15.65
N ARG A 6 -28.38 -20.93 -16.22
CA ARG A 6 -28.93 -20.39 -17.48
C ARG A 6 -27.99 -20.56 -18.67
N TYR A 7 -26.68 -20.63 -18.43
CA TYR A 7 -25.66 -20.69 -19.47
C TYR A 7 -24.69 -21.86 -19.32
N ASN A 8 -24.87 -22.72 -18.30
CA ASN A 8 -23.98 -23.84 -17.99
C ASN A 8 -22.50 -23.46 -17.89
N VAL A 9 -22.23 -22.22 -17.47
CA VAL A 9 -20.87 -21.71 -17.27
C VAL A 9 -20.47 -21.94 -15.82
N ASP A 10 -19.37 -22.68 -15.64
CA ASP A 10 -18.68 -22.79 -14.36
C ASP A 10 -17.76 -21.58 -14.15
N VAL A 11 -17.85 -20.98 -12.97
CA VAL A 11 -17.10 -19.80 -12.58
C VAL A 11 -16.46 -20.04 -11.22
N GLU A 12 -15.16 -19.76 -11.14
CA GLU A 12 -14.42 -19.74 -9.89
C GLU A 12 -14.59 -18.37 -9.22
N LEU A 13 -15.19 -18.35 -8.04
CA LEU A 13 -15.36 -17.12 -7.26
C LEU A 13 -14.19 -16.99 -6.30
N LYS A 14 -13.54 -15.81 -6.30
CA LYS A 14 -12.48 -15.46 -5.35
C LYS A 14 -12.95 -14.29 -4.49
N ALA A 15 -12.49 -14.26 -3.25
CA ALA A 15 -12.76 -13.14 -2.37
C ALA A 15 -12.21 -11.83 -2.99
N PRO A 16 -12.93 -10.70 -2.84
CA PRO A 16 -12.43 -9.41 -3.28
C PRO A 16 -11.06 -9.12 -2.64
N LYS A 17 -10.10 -8.64 -3.44
CA LYS A 17 -8.80 -8.23 -2.92
C LYS A 17 -8.93 -6.89 -2.21
N ILE A 18 -8.42 -6.82 -0.99
CA ILE A 18 -8.37 -5.58 -0.22
C ILE A 18 -7.20 -4.75 -0.77
N PRO A 19 -7.40 -3.45 -1.06
CA PRO A 19 -6.36 -2.60 -1.63
C PRO A 19 -5.41 -2.10 -0.54
N TYR A 20 -4.65 -3.02 0.09
CA TYR A 20 -3.58 -2.64 1.02
C TYR A 20 -2.54 -1.73 0.33
N ARG A 21 -1.81 -0.98 1.16
CA ARG A 21 -0.68 -0.16 0.76
C ARG A 21 0.49 -0.41 1.69
N GLU A 22 1.67 -0.05 1.23
CA GLU A 22 2.88 -0.05 2.08
C GLU A 22 3.31 1.39 2.32
N THR A 23 4.03 1.64 3.40
CA THR A 23 4.61 2.95 3.72
C THR A 23 5.83 2.76 4.61
N ILE A 24 6.44 3.85 5.04
CA ILE A 24 7.59 3.85 5.94
C ILE A 24 7.27 4.62 7.23
N ARG A 25 7.97 4.25 8.31
CA ARG A 25 7.85 4.92 9.62
C ARG A 25 9.10 5.69 10.00
N GLY A 26 10.26 5.23 9.51
CA GLY A 26 11.56 5.84 9.73
C GLY A 26 12.08 6.56 8.50
N SER A 27 13.17 7.28 8.67
CA SER A 27 13.94 7.82 7.56
C SER A 27 15.15 6.93 7.27
N ALA A 28 15.67 7.00 6.05
CA ALA A 28 16.86 6.27 5.61
C ALA A 28 17.75 7.17 4.75
N ASP A 29 19.06 7.00 4.86
CA ASP A 29 20.06 7.64 4.01
C ASP A 29 20.91 6.53 3.39
N VAL A 30 20.80 6.37 2.08
CA VAL A 30 21.33 5.19 1.40
C VAL A 30 22.00 5.51 0.08
N HIS A 31 22.91 4.62 -0.28
CA HIS A 31 23.73 4.69 -1.48
C HIS A 31 23.36 3.56 -2.44
N GLY A 32 22.72 3.89 -3.56
CA GLY A 32 22.36 2.95 -4.61
C GLY A 32 23.32 3.03 -5.79
N ARG A 33 24.21 2.05 -5.89
CA ARG A 33 25.17 1.92 -6.99
C ARG A 33 24.84 0.73 -7.89
N HIS A 34 24.75 0.99 -9.18
CA HIS A 34 24.64 -0.02 -10.23
C HIS A 34 25.88 0.03 -11.12
N LYS A 35 26.68 -1.04 -11.10
CA LYS A 35 27.82 -1.23 -11.99
C LYS A 35 27.73 -2.63 -12.61
N LYS A 36 27.58 -2.74 -13.91
CA LYS A 36 27.68 -4.01 -14.67
C LYS A 36 28.65 -3.79 -15.81
N GLN A 37 29.67 -4.64 -15.88
CA GLN A 37 30.66 -4.62 -16.96
C GLN A 37 30.45 -5.89 -17.78
N THR A 38 29.56 -5.83 -18.77
CA THR A 38 29.51 -6.86 -19.82
C THR A 38 30.61 -6.57 -20.83
N GLY A 39 31.05 -7.56 -21.61
CA GLY A 39 32.16 -7.41 -22.58
C GLY A 39 31.95 -6.39 -23.72
N GLY A 40 30.91 -5.54 -23.63
CA GLY A 40 30.59 -4.44 -24.55
C GLY A 40 30.41 -3.12 -23.78
N HIS A 41 29.33 -2.36 -24.07
CA HIS A 41 29.01 -1.12 -23.35
C HIS A 41 28.80 -1.38 -21.85
N GLY A 42 29.56 -0.68 -21.00
CA GLY A 42 29.40 -0.74 -19.56
C GLY A 42 28.09 -0.09 -19.10
N GLN A 43 27.64 -0.46 -17.90
CA GLN A 43 26.53 0.18 -17.20
C GLN A 43 27.04 0.74 -15.89
N PHE A 44 26.90 2.05 -15.71
CA PHE A 44 27.27 2.75 -14.49
C PHE A 44 26.20 3.77 -14.10
N GLY A 45 25.59 3.59 -12.94
CA GLY A 45 24.67 4.55 -12.34
C GLY A 45 24.90 4.60 -10.84
N ASP A 46 24.97 5.79 -10.27
CA ASP A 46 25.25 5.96 -8.85
C ASP A 46 24.46 7.13 -8.26
N CYS A 47 23.70 6.85 -7.20
CA CYS A 47 22.84 7.85 -6.55
C CYS A 47 22.81 7.67 -5.03
N ARG A 48 22.74 8.78 -4.32
CA ARG A 48 22.53 8.84 -2.87
C ARG A 48 21.21 9.53 -2.60
N ILE A 49 20.36 8.85 -1.83
CA ILE A 49 19.02 9.33 -1.54
C ILE A 49 18.77 9.37 -0.04
N ARG A 50 18.02 10.37 0.39
CA ARG A 50 17.38 10.41 1.71
C ARG A 50 15.90 10.16 1.55
N MET A 51 15.41 9.10 2.18
CA MET A 51 14.00 8.74 2.17
C MET A 51 13.38 9.06 3.53
N SER A 52 12.19 9.66 3.53
CA SER A 52 11.48 10.05 4.75
C SER A 52 9.97 9.92 4.58
N PRO A 53 9.20 9.64 5.66
CA PRO A 53 7.76 9.50 5.59
C PRO A 53 7.08 10.85 5.32
N LEU A 54 5.97 10.82 4.58
CA LEU A 54 5.07 11.96 4.39
C LEU A 54 3.79 11.78 5.23
N GLN A 55 2.96 12.82 5.28
CA GLN A 55 1.62 12.68 5.84
C GLN A 55 0.77 11.75 4.97
N ARG A 56 -0.22 11.12 5.61
CA ARG A 56 -1.14 10.19 4.94
C ARG A 56 -1.90 10.91 3.83
N GLY A 57 -1.85 10.36 2.62
CA GLY A 57 -2.52 10.92 1.45
C GLY A 57 -1.64 11.77 0.53
N GLU A 58 -0.39 12.07 0.92
CA GLU A 58 0.57 12.80 0.08
C GLU A 58 1.18 11.95 -1.05
N LYS A 59 1.03 10.62 -1.01
CA LYS A 59 1.50 9.68 -2.04
C LYS A 59 3.03 9.68 -2.21
N PHE A 60 3.59 10.44 -3.13
CA PHE A 60 5.02 10.42 -3.43
C PHE A 60 5.51 11.82 -3.76
N LYS A 61 6.67 12.16 -3.21
CA LYS A 61 7.34 13.43 -3.50
C LYS A 61 8.81 13.20 -3.80
N PHE A 62 9.25 13.69 -4.95
CA PHE A 62 10.65 13.68 -5.35
C PHE A 62 11.25 15.07 -5.19
N VAL A 63 12.39 15.16 -4.49
CA VAL A 63 13.17 16.38 -4.30
C VAL A 63 14.54 16.18 -4.93
N ASN A 64 14.97 17.15 -5.72
CA ASN A 64 16.28 17.16 -6.36
C ASN A 64 17.15 18.23 -5.68
N SER A 65 18.07 17.79 -4.83
CA SER A 65 19.05 18.62 -4.13
C SER A 65 20.47 18.44 -4.67
N ILE A 66 20.63 17.88 -5.88
CA ILE A 66 21.94 17.69 -6.51
C ILE A 66 22.67 19.02 -6.67
N PHE A 67 23.89 19.10 -6.12
CA PHE A 67 24.78 20.24 -6.27
C PHE A 67 25.97 19.90 -7.17
N GLY A 68 26.51 20.89 -7.88
CA GLY A 68 27.75 20.75 -8.66
C GLY A 68 27.69 19.83 -9.89
N GLY A 69 26.51 19.29 -10.24
CA GLY A 69 26.35 18.44 -11.42
C GLY A 69 26.89 17.01 -11.24
N SER A 70 26.95 16.49 -10.02
CA SER A 70 27.40 15.13 -9.71
C SER A 70 26.57 14.03 -10.41
N ILE A 71 25.33 14.37 -10.78
CA ILE A 71 24.52 13.62 -11.75
C ILE A 71 24.07 14.59 -12.86
N PRO A 72 24.29 14.28 -14.15
CA PRO A 72 23.76 15.05 -15.27
C PRO A 72 22.23 15.17 -15.19
N ARG A 73 21.70 16.38 -15.39
CA ARG A 73 20.25 16.68 -15.24
C ARG A 73 19.34 15.75 -16.06
N GLN A 74 19.81 15.26 -17.20
CA GLN A 74 19.09 14.33 -18.06
C GLN A 74 18.86 12.95 -17.43
N PHE A 75 19.66 12.53 -16.45
CA PHE A 75 19.54 11.22 -15.80
C PHE A 75 18.72 11.26 -14.50
N ILE A 76 18.43 12.45 -13.96
CA ILE A 76 17.65 12.61 -12.73
C ILE A 76 16.23 12.02 -12.85
N PRO A 77 15.48 12.25 -13.95
CA PRO A 77 14.17 11.62 -14.14
C PRO A 77 14.23 10.08 -14.20
N ALA A 78 15.37 9.51 -14.63
CA ALA A 78 15.55 8.08 -14.69
C ALA A 78 15.64 7.46 -13.29
N VAL A 79 16.31 8.13 -12.36
CA VAL A 79 16.37 7.73 -10.94
C VAL A 79 14.97 7.76 -10.34
N GLU A 80 14.23 8.85 -10.52
CA GLU A 80 12.85 9.00 -10.04
C GLU A 80 11.96 7.86 -10.58
N LYS A 81 12.01 7.61 -11.90
CA LYS A 81 11.25 6.52 -12.53
C LYS A 81 11.62 5.15 -11.97
N GLY A 82 12.90 4.91 -11.69
CA GLY A 82 13.36 3.68 -11.05
C GLY A 82 12.75 3.47 -9.66
N ILE A 83 12.66 4.54 -8.88
CA ILE A 83 12.06 4.53 -7.54
C ILE A 83 10.55 4.32 -7.62
N VAL A 84 9.85 5.04 -8.50
CA VAL A 84 8.39 4.91 -8.67
C VAL A 84 8.01 3.48 -9.07
N GLU A 85 8.72 2.89 -10.04
CA GLU A 85 8.45 1.51 -10.46
C GLU A 85 8.73 0.49 -9.35
N ALA A 86 9.77 0.70 -8.54
CA ALA A 86 10.04 -0.15 -7.39
C ALA A 86 8.96 0.00 -6.30
N ALA A 87 8.48 1.22 -6.06
CA ALA A 87 7.42 1.51 -5.12
C ALA A 87 6.08 0.90 -5.55
N GLU A 88 5.76 0.89 -6.85
CA GLU A 88 4.54 0.26 -7.38
C GLU A 88 4.53 -1.27 -7.16
N LYS A 89 5.69 -1.92 -7.27
CA LYS A 89 5.83 -3.36 -7.02
C LYS A 89 5.68 -3.73 -5.54
N GLY A 90 5.94 -2.79 -4.62
CA GLY A 90 5.96 -3.05 -3.19
C GLY A 90 7.25 -3.72 -2.70
N TYR A 91 7.46 -3.71 -1.38
CA TYR A 91 8.64 -4.25 -0.73
C TYR A 91 8.31 -5.39 0.25
N LEU A 92 7.24 -5.27 1.04
CA LEU A 92 6.87 -6.23 2.08
C LEU A 92 6.02 -7.39 1.54
N ALA A 93 4.86 -7.05 0.99
CA ALA A 93 3.83 -7.98 0.55
C ALA A 93 3.39 -7.73 -0.91
N GLY A 94 4.12 -6.86 -1.61
CA GLY A 94 3.90 -6.52 -3.01
C GLY A 94 2.74 -5.54 -3.22
N PHE A 95 2.48 -4.68 -2.23
CA PHE A 95 1.50 -3.61 -2.38
C PHE A 95 2.19 -2.28 -2.69
N PRO A 96 1.55 -1.37 -3.44
CA PRO A 96 2.12 -0.07 -3.75
C PRO A 96 2.52 0.70 -2.50
N VAL A 97 3.75 1.19 -2.49
CA VAL A 97 4.32 2.00 -1.41
C VAL A 97 3.87 3.45 -1.61
N VAL A 98 3.35 4.07 -0.55
CA VAL A 98 2.80 5.43 -0.53
C VAL A 98 3.26 6.21 0.70
N ASP A 99 3.03 7.51 0.64
CA ASP A 99 3.34 8.53 1.63
C ASP A 99 4.82 8.55 2.02
N PHE A 100 5.68 8.71 1.02
CA PHE A 100 7.12 8.86 1.22
C PHE A 100 7.71 9.93 0.31
N GLN A 101 8.73 10.61 0.83
CA GLN A 101 9.54 11.57 0.09
C GLN A 101 10.92 10.98 -0.14
N VAL A 102 11.45 11.22 -1.33
CA VAL A 102 12.84 10.94 -1.69
C VAL A 102 13.53 12.24 -2.05
N ASP A 103 14.65 12.52 -1.38
CA ASP A 103 15.58 13.60 -1.72
C ASP A 103 16.85 13.01 -2.34
N LEU A 104 17.04 13.24 -3.64
CA LEU A 104 18.26 12.92 -4.36
C LEU A 104 19.26 14.07 -4.17
N TYR A 105 20.28 13.84 -3.35
CA TYR A 105 21.19 14.91 -2.92
C TYR A 105 22.61 14.76 -3.46
N ASP A 106 23.04 13.55 -3.85
CA ASP A 106 24.38 13.30 -4.36
C ASP A 106 24.42 12.04 -5.25
N GLY A 107 25.54 11.81 -5.93
CA GLY A 107 25.76 10.63 -6.77
C GLY A 107 27.04 10.74 -7.58
N SER A 108 27.19 9.85 -8.55
CA SER A 108 28.30 9.91 -9.51
C SER A 108 27.89 9.35 -10.86
N TYR A 109 28.63 9.71 -11.90
CA TYR A 109 28.42 9.19 -13.25
C TYR A 109 29.77 8.89 -13.91
N HIS A 110 29.73 8.16 -15.02
CA HIS A 110 30.88 7.85 -15.86
C HIS A 110 30.57 8.27 -17.30
N ASP A 111 31.46 9.00 -17.95
CA ASP A 111 31.17 9.63 -19.25
C ASP A 111 30.72 8.65 -20.34
N VAL A 112 31.29 7.44 -20.35
CA VAL A 112 31.02 6.42 -21.39
C VAL A 112 30.00 5.37 -20.96
N ASP A 113 29.98 4.99 -19.67
CA ASP A 113 29.23 3.84 -19.18
C ASP A 113 27.89 4.24 -18.54
N SER A 114 27.68 5.55 -18.30
CA SER A 114 26.42 6.04 -17.75
C SER A 114 25.36 6.24 -18.81
N ASN A 115 24.21 5.59 -18.58
CA ASN A 115 23.02 5.73 -19.41
C ASN A 115 21.76 5.77 -18.52
N GLU A 116 20.63 6.10 -19.14
CA GLU A 116 19.34 6.23 -18.45
C GLU A 116 18.96 4.95 -17.68
N MET A 117 19.15 3.78 -18.29
CA MET A 117 18.84 2.50 -17.66
C MET A 117 19.70 2.23 -16.43
N SER A 118 20.98 2.60 -16.45
CA SER A 118 21.89 2.43 -15.32
C SER A 118 21.43 3.24 -14.10
N PHE A 119 21.03 4.50 -14.31
CA PHE A 119 20.49 5.36 -13.24
C PHE A 119 19.12 4.89 -12.75
N LYS A 120 18.29 4.36 -13.64
CA LYS A 120 17.03 3.71 -13.27
C LYS A 120 17.25 2.49 -12.36
N MET A 121 18.23 1.64 -12.69
CA MET A 121 18.60 0.50 -11.83
C MET A 121 19.22 0.96 -10.51
N ALA A 122 20.03 2.01 -10.53
CA ALA A 122 20.59 2.61 -9.32
C ALA A 122 19.48 3.10 -8.38
N GLY A 123 18.46 3.80 -8.91
CA GLY A 123 17.29 4.23 -8.16
C GLY A 123 16.49 3.08 -7.54
N ARG A 124 16.26 2.00 -8.30
CA ARG A 124 15.62 0.77 -7.77
C ARG A 124 16.40 0.15 -6.62
N LYS A 125 17.73 0.04 -6.76
CA LYS A 125 18.62 -0.46 -5.70
C LYS A 125 18.61 0.44 -4.47
N ALA A 126 18.68 1.75 -4.68
CA ALA A 126 18.59 2.75 -3.61
C ALA A 126 17.27 2.60 -2.84
N PHE A 127 16.14 2.50 -3.54
CA PHE A 127 14.84 2.31 -2.91
C PHE A 127 14.79 1.05 -2.03
N LYS A 128 15.27 -0.09 -2.55
CA LYS A 128 15.29 -1.35 -1.79
C LYS A 128 16.11 -1.24 -0.49
N LEU A 129 17.30 -0.64 -0.57
CA LEU A 129 18.15 -0.37 0.61
C LEU A 129 17.48 0.62 1.58
N ALA A 130 16.80 1.63 1.05
CA ALA A 130 16.09 2.61 1.87
C ALA A 130 14.96 1.93 2.65
N MET A 131 14.21 1.01 2.00
CA MET A 131 13.14 0.25 2.64
C MET A 131 13.63 -0.69 3.74
N GLU A 132 14.84 -1.23 3.66
CA GLU A 132 15.44 -2.04 4.74
C GLU A 132 15.65 -1.23 6.04
N GLN A 133 15.97 0.07 5.91
CA GLN A 133 16.30 0.93 7.04
C GLN A 133 15.11 1.77 7.52
N ALA A 134 14.19 2.13 6.62
CA ALA A 134 13.09 3.07 6.87
C ALA A 134 11.89 2.47 7.64
N LYS A 135 12.03 1.26 8.20
CA LYS A 135 10.99 0.57 9.00
C LYS A 135 9.66 0.50 8.23
N PRO A 136 9.58 -0.33 7.18
CA PRO A 136 8.42 -0.40 6.31
C PRO A 136 7.23 -1.00 7.08
N ALA A 137 6.02 -0.55 6.74
CA ALA A 137 4.79 -0.93 7.40
C ALA A 137 3.64 -1.08 6.41
N LEU A 138 2.67 -1.92 6.75
CA LEU A 138 1.47 -2.14 5.97
C LEU A 138 0.36 -1.18 6.40
N LEU A 139 -0.41 -0.69 5.43
CA LEU A 139 -1.58 0.15 5.60
C LEU A 139 -2.82 -0.57 5.09
N GLU A 140 -3.91 -0.49 5.85
CA GLU A 140 -5.25 -0.97 5.47
C GLU A 140 -6.21 0.20 5.22
N PRO A 141 -7.15 0.06 4.27
CA PRO A 141 -8.18 1.07 4.05
C PRO A 141 -9.23 1.01 5.18
N ILE A 142 -9.49 2.15 5.79
CA ILE A 142 -10.53 2.38 6.77
C ILE A 142 -11.76 2.94 6.05
N MET A 143 -12.91 2.35 6.36
CA MET A 143 -14.20 2.71 5.79
C MET A 143 -15.03 3.47 6.83
N ASN A 144 -15.63 4.60 6.43
CA ASN A 144 -16.72 5.20 7.19
C ASN A 144 -17.98 4.39 6.89
N VAL A 145 -18.56 3.77 7.92
CA VAL A 145 -19.74 2.93 7.83
C VAL A 145 -20.89 3.62 8.57
N GLU A 146 -22.02 3.77 7.89
CA GLU A 146 -23.28 4.21 8.50
C GLU A 146 -24.27 3.05 8.43
N VAL A 147 -24.79 2.63 9.59
CA VAL A 147 -25.79 1.56 9.70
C VAL A 147 -27.09 2.15 10.21
N VAL A 148 -28.19 1.80 9.56
CA VAL A 148 -29.54 2.21 9.95
C VAL A 148 -30.33 0.96 10.32
N ALA A 149 -30.76 0.86 11.56
CA ALA A 149 -31.46 -0.33 12.09
C ALA A 149 -32.51 0.06 13.14
N PRO A 150 -33.53 -0.77 13.40
CA PRO A 150 -34.43 -0.57 14.54
C PRO A 150 -33.69 -0.53 15.89
N ASN A 151 -34.17 0.29 16.83
CA ASN A 151 -33.52 0.51 18.14
C ASN A 151 -33.26 -0.77 18.94
N GLU A 152 -34.08 -1.81 18.75
CA GLU A 152 -33.94 -3.11 19.43
C GLU A 152 -32.63 -3.84 19.10
N TYR A 153 -32.02 -3.56 17.93
CA TYR A 153 -30.77 -4.20 17.49
C TYR A 153 -29.52 -3.36 17.78
N ALA A 154 -29.66 -2.16 18.36
CA ALA A 154 -28.54 -1.24 18.53
C ALA A 154 -27.43 -1.82 19.42
N GLY A 155 -27.78 -2.57 20.46
CA GLY A 155 -26.82 -3.24 21.34
C GLY A 155 -25.97 -4.29 20.61
N ASP A 156 -26.61 -5.14 19.81
CA ASP A 156 -25.93 -6.20 19.05
C ASP A 156 -24.99 -5.59 17.99
N LEU A 157 -25.43 -4.54 17.30
CA LEU A 157 -24.60 -3.83 16.31
C LEU A 157 -23.37 -3.16 16.93
N MET A 158 -23.50 -2.61 18.13
CA MET A 158 -22.36 -2.08 18.88
C MET A 158 -21.36 -3.19 19.26
N GLY A 159 -21.87 -4.37 19.64
CA GLY A 159 -21.04 -5.54 19.91
C GLY A 159 -20.28 -6.02 18.68
N ASP A 160 -20.95 -6.12 17.53
CA ASP A 160 -20.35 -6.56 16.26
C ASP A 160 -19.25 -5.59 15.80
N PHE A 161 -19.48 -4.28 15.85
CA PHE A 161 -18.44 -3.31 15.48
C PHE A 161 -17.19 -3.42 16.36
N ASN A 162 -17.33 -3.64 17.67
CA ASN A 162 -16.19 -3.87 18.55
C ASN A 162 -15.42 -5.14 18.16
N GLY A 163 -16.12 -6.22 17.79
CA GLY A 163 -15.52 -7.45 17.29
C GLY A 163 -14.75 -7.25 15.98
N ARG A 164 -15.21 -6.34 15.13
CA ARG A 164 -14.62 -5.98 13.82
C ARG A 164 -13.56 -4.89 13.88
N ARG A 165 -12.98 -4.61 15.05
CA ARG A 165 -12.00 -3.52 15.24
C ARG A 165 -12.55 -2.14 14.83
N GLY A 166 -13.87 -1.98 14.86
CA GLY A 166 -14.56 -0.76 14.54
C GLY A 166 -14.43 0.27 15.66
N ARG A 167 -14.26 1.54 15.28
CA ARG A 167 -14.33 2.68 16.20
C ARG A 167 -15.64 3.41 15.97
N VAL A 168 -16.55 3.30 16.93
CA VAL A 168 -17.86 3.98 16.85
C VAL A 168 -17.66 5.47 17.11
N GLY A 169 -18.02 6.30 16.13
CA GLY A 169 -17.90 7.76 16.20
C GLY A 169 -19.14 8.45 16.74
N GLY A 170 -20.29 7.79 16.69
CA GLY A 170 -21.54 8.35 17.21
C GLY A 170 -22.76 7.49 16.88
N MET A 171 -23.85 7.82 17.57
CA MET A 171 -25.13 7.14 17.44
C MET A 171 -26.25 8.16 17.55
N ASP A 172 -27.08 8.24 16.52
CA ASP A 172 -28.24 9.13 16.44
C ASP A 172 -29.53 8.32 16.46
N THR A 173 -30.58 8.85 17.07
CA THR A 173 -31.92 8.23 17.05
C THR A 173 -32.86 9.05 16.18
N LYS A 174 -33.50 8.38 15.21
CA LYS A 174 -34.54 8.95 14.34
C LYS A 174 -35.82 8.14 14.49
N GLY A 175 -36.65 8.53 15.45
CA GLY A 175 -37.88 7.80 15.78
C GLY A 175 -37.56 6.39 16.32
N ASN A 176 -38.07 5.36 15.63
CA ASN A 176 -37.81 3.94 15.98
C ASN A 176 -36.53 3.37 15.33
N MET A 177 -35.77 4.18 14.61
CA MET A 177 -34.53 3.77 13.95
C MET A 177 -33.32 4.41 14.64
N GLN A 178 -32.26 3.64 14.75
CA GLN A 178 -30.93 4.01 15.18
C GLN A 178 -30.03 4.19 13.95
N VAL A 179 -29.24 5.25 13.93
CA VAL A 179 -28.17 5.48 12.95
C VAL A 179 -26.84 5.38 13.69
N ILE A 180 -26.01 4.40 13.35
CA ILE A 180 -24.71 4.15 13.98
C ILE A 180 -23.63 4.48 12.96
N ARG A 181 -22.69 5.34 13.35
CA ARG A 181 -21.52 5.69 12.52
C ARG A 181 -20.26 5.13 13.13
N ALA A 182 -19.49 4.39 12.34
CA ALA A 182 -18.25 3.77 12.78
C ALA A 182 -17.20 3.79 11.68
N GLN A 183 -15.93 3.82 12.10
CA GLN A 183 -14.79 3.57 11.23
C GLN A 183 -14.36 2.12 11.37
N VAL A 184 -14.37 1.37 10.27
CA VAL A 184 -14.08 -0.08 10.28
C VAL A 184 -13.09 -0.42 9.16
N PRO A 185 -12.08 -1.25 9.41
CA PRO A 185 -11.20 -1.73 8.35
C PRO A 185 -11.98 -2.50 7.29
N MET A 186 -11.72 -2.24 6.00
CA MET A 186 -12.42 -2.89 4.89
C MET A 186 -12.31 -4.43 4.93
N ALA A 187 -11.21 -4.94 5.49
CA ALA A 187 -10.98 -6.37 5.65
C ALA A 187 -12.08 -7.07 6.45
N GLU A 188 -12.63 -6.38 7.45
CA GLU A 188 -13.66 -6.90 8.36
C GLU A 188 -15.07 -6.73 7.79
N MET A 189 -15.22 -6.00 6.67
CA MET A 189 -16.50 -5.65 6.07
C MET A 189 -16.92 -6.55 4.90
N LEU A 190 -16.06 -7.46 4.44
CA LEU A 190 -16.31 -8.29 3.25
C LEU A 190 -17.56 -9.18 3.36
N THR A 191 -17.88 -9.67 4.56
CA THR A 191 -19.06 -10.51 4.83
C THR A 191 -20.20 -9.76 5.53
N TYR A 192 -19.99 -8.48 5.83
CA TYR A 192 -20.84 -7.73 6.75
C TYR A 192 -22.31 -7.68 6.31
N ALA A 193 -22.58 -7.63 5.00
CA ALA A 193 -23.96 -7.64 4.50
C ALA A 193 -24.76 -8.86 4.97
N ASN A 194 -24.16 -10.05 4.97
CA ASN A 194 -24.83 -11.29 5.39
C ASN A 194 -24.98 -11.35 6.92
N ASP A 195 -23.96 -10.89 7.63
CA ASP A 195 -23.94 -10.86 9.09
C ASP A 195 -25.00 -9.87 9.60
N LEU A 196 -25.10 -8.68 8.99
CA LEU A 196 -26.09 -7.65 9.30
C LEU A 196 -27.53 -8.16 9.10
N ILE A 197 -27.80 -8.84 8.00
CA ILE A 197 -29.13 -9.42 7.73
C ILE A 197 -29.46 -10.46 8.81
N SER A 198 -28.51 -11.32 9.18
CA SER A 198 -28.72 -12.35 10.20
C SER A 198 -29.00 -11.74 11.58
N MET A 199 -28.25 -10.70 11.98
CA MET A 199 -28.43 -10.03 13.27
C MET A 199 -29.75 -9.26 13.36
N THR A 200 -30.17 -8.63 12.26
CA THR A 200 -31.29 -7.67 12.27
C THR A 200 -32.56 -8.22 11.64
N GLN A 201 -32.59 -9.52 11.33
CA GLN A 201 -33.68 -10.18 10.60
C GLN A 201 -34.01 -9.47 9.28
N GLY A 202 -33.00 -8.91 8.63
CA GLY A 202 -33.12 -8.15 7.38
C GLY A 202 -33.73 -6.75 7.51
N ARG A 203 -33.85 -6.20 8.72
CA ARG A 203 -34.45 -4.88 8.97
C ARG A 203 -33.46 -3.73 9.03
N ALA A 204 -32.17 -4.00 8.84
CA ALA A 204 -31.14 -2.97 8.76
C ALA A 204 -30.56 -2.80 7.37
N SER A 205 -30.03 -1.60 7.12
CA SER A 205 -29.24 -1.27 5.94
C SER A 205 -27.93 -0.61 6.36
N TYR A 206 -26.94 -0.64 5.48
CA TYR A 206 -25.68 0.06 5.70
C TYR A 206 -25.16 0.69 4.42
N THR A 207 -24.39 1.75 4.59
CA THR A 207 -23.57 2.37 3.54
C THR A 207 -22.13 2.43 4.03
N MET A 208 -21.19 2.30 3.11
CA MET A 208 -19.77 2.46 3.41
C MET A 208 -19.08 3.31 2.35
N GLU A 209 -18.20 4.19 2.79
CA GLU A 209 -17.33 5.00 1.92
C GLU A 209 -15.89 4.95 2.42
N PHE A 210 -14.94 5.07 1.49
CA PHE A 210 -13.52 5.11 1.86
C PHE A 210 -13.21 6.42 2.59
N ASP A 211 -12.49 6.32 3.70
CA ASP A 211 -12.06 7.48 4.49
C ASP A 211 -10.56 7.74 4.33
N HIS A 212 -9.72 6.85 4.88
CA HIS A 212 -8.27 6.98 4.84
C HIS A 212 -7.57 5.62 4.95
N TYR A 213 -6.24 5.64 4.89
CA TYR A 213 -5.39 4.50 5.17
C TYR A 213 -4.79 4.61 6.57
N ASP A 214 -4.87 3.54 7.36
CA ASP A 214 -4.26 3.46 8.69
C ASP A 214 -3.35 2.22 8.81
N PHE A 215 -2.50 2.19 9.83
CA PHE A 215 -1.57 1.10 10.05
C PHE A 215 -2.28 -0.20 10.41
N VAL A 216 -1.89 -1.27 9.72
CA VAL A 216 -2.30 -2.62 10.09
C VAL A 216 -1.63 -3.00 11.42
N PRO A 217 -2.38 -3.55 12.39
CA PRO A 217 -1.80 -4.11 13.61
C PRO A 217 -0.73 -5.15 13.28
N GLN A 218 0.41 -5.12 13.99
CA GLN A 218 1.60 -5.93 13.65
C GLN A 218 1.29 -7.43 13.48
N VAL A 219 0.47 -7.99 14.37
CA VAL A 219 0.08 -9.41 14.34
C VAL A 219 -0.66 -9.79 13.05
N LEU A 220 -1.46 -8.88 12.49
CA LEU A 220 -2.16 -9.08 11.22
C LEU A 220 -1.23 -8.83 10.04
N ALA A 221 -0.38 -7.80 10.13
CA ALA A 221 0.61 -7.49 9.10
C ALA A 221 1.54 -8.68 8.84
N ASP A 222 2.07 -9.32 9.89
CA ASP A 222 2.96 -10.48 9.76
C ASP A 222 2.30 -11.66 9.04
N LYS A 223 1.00 -11.89 9.29
CA LYS A 223 0.21 -12.92 8.59
C LYS A 223 0.05 -12.60 7.10
N ILE A 224 -0.28 -11.34 6.78
CA ILE A 224 -0.45 -10.89 5.39
C ILE A 224 0.87 -11.01 4.62
N ILE A 225 1.97 -10.55 5.22
CA ILE A 225 3.31 -10.62 4.63
C ILE A 225 3.73 -12.08 4.40
N SER A 226 3.49 -12.95 5.37
CA SER A 226 3.80 -14.38 5.24
C SER A 226 3.00 -15.05 4.12
N ALA A 227 1.71 -14.73 4.01
CA ALA A 227 0.85 -15.25 2.94
C ALA A 227 1.28 -14.74 1.55
N ALA A 228 1.66 -13.46 1.44
CA ALA A 228 2.15 -12.88 0.19
C ALA A 228 3.47 -13.53 -0.27
N ARG A 229 4.40 -13.76 0.66
CA ARG A 229 5.67 -14.46 0.39
C ARG A 229 5.44 -15.91 -0.06
N ALA A 230 4.52 -16.62 0.58
CA ALA A 230 4.17 -17.99 0.18
C ALA A 230 3.55 -18.05 -1.23
N ALA A 231 2.80 -17.02 -1.63
CA ALA A 231 2.24 -16.88 -2.97
C ALA A 231 3.26 -16.44 -4.05
N GLY A 232 4.54 -16.25 -3.68
CA GLY A 232 5.60 -15.84 -4.61
C GLY A 232 5.58 -14.36 -4.98
N VAL A 233 4.78 -13.54 -4.29
CA VAL A 233 4.74 -12.08 -4.52
C VAL A 233 6.06 -11.48 -4.01
N GLY A 234 6.84 -10.87 -4.91
CA GLY A 234 8.14 -10.26 -4.58
C GLY A 234 9.38 -11.08 -4.93
N LYS A 235 9.24 -12.23 -5.61
CA LYS A 235 10.40 -12.85 -6.31
C LYS A 235 10.71 -12.00 -7.55
N GLU A 236 11.52 -10.97 -7.39
CA GLU A 236 12.27 -10.46 -8.54
C GLU A 236 13.26 -11.56 -8.94
N GLU A 237 13.22 -11.97 -10.21
CA GLU A 237 14.33 -12.68 -10.84
C GLU A 237 15.58 -11.85 -10.55
N GLU A 238 16.49 -12.40 -9.73
CA GLU A 238 17.83 -11.86 -9.62
C GLU A 238 18.44 -11.98 -11.02
N GLU A 239 18.39 -10.89 -11.79
CA GLU A 239 19.11 -10.79 -13.06
C GLU A 239 20.62 -10.87 -12.74
N GLU A 240 21.17 -12.08 -12.78
CA GLU A 240 22.60 -12.34 -12.94
C GLU A 240 23.16 -11.59 -14.17
#